data_AF-A0A4V3BU58-F1
#
_entry.id   AF-A0A4V3BU58-F1
#
_cell.length_a   1.000
_cell.length_b   1.000
_cell.length_c   1.000
_cell.angle_alpha   90.00
_cell.angle_beta   90.00
_cell.angle_gamma   90.00
#
_symmetry.space_group_name_H-M   'P 1'
#
loop_
_entity.id
_entity.type
_entity.pdbx_description
1 polymer ?
#
loop_
_entity_poly.entity_id
_entity_poly.type
_entity_poly.pdbx_seq_one_letter_code
_entity_poly.pdbx_strand_id
1 'polypeptide(L)' 'MPKTRVEFWSEKFDRNVQRDVDKEQALVDAGWRVLTVWECETRSIETLTEKLQSAFVPR' A
#
# COMPACT_ATOMS: atom_id res chain seq x y z
N MET A 1 5.11 -12.40 12.25
CA MET A 1 3.96 -12.50 13.17
C MET A 1 4.38 -12.11 14.58
N PRO A 2 3.68 -11.20 15.27
CA PRO A 2 3.97 -10.85 16.66
C PRO A 2 3.88 -12.07 17.60
N LYS A 3 4.70 -12.11 18.66
CA LYS A 3 4.80 -13.27 19.56
C LYS A 3 3.63 -13.42 20.54
N THR A 4 2.84 -12.37 20.79
CA THR A 4 1.72 -12.37 21.74
C THR A 4 0.41 -12.10 20.99
N ARG A 5 -0.67 -12.82 21.33
CA ARG A 5 -2.00 -12.73 20.68
C ARG A 5 -1.94 -13.00 19.16
N VAL A 6 -1.28 -14.11 18.80
CA VAL A 6 -1.00 -14.48 17.40
C VAL A 6 -2.27 -14.50 16.54
N GLU A 7 -3.33 -15.15 17.01
CA GLU A 7 -4.62 -15.24 16.28
C GLU A 7 -5.21 -13.86 16.00
N PHE A 8 -5.26 -13.00 17.04
CA PHE A 8 -5.73 -11.62 16.89
C PHE A 8 -4.92 -10.84 15.85
N TRP A 9 -3.59 -10.98 15.85
CA TRP A 9 -2.75 -10.27 14.89
C TRP A 9 -2.89 -10.83 13.48
N SER A 10 -3.00 -12.14 13.32
CA SER A 10 -3.26 -12.77 12.02
C SER A 10 -4.53 -12.20 11.40
N GLU A 11 -5.65 -12.32 12.11
CA GLU A 11 -6.93 -11.82 11.61
C GLU A 11 -6.92 -10.30 11.37
N LYS A 12 -6.22 -9.55 12.22
CA LYS A 12 -6.10 -8.11 12.05
C LYS A 12 -5.33 -7.76 10.78
N PHE A 13 -4.26 -8.48 10.47
CA PHE A 13 -3.51 -8.25 9.24
C PHE A 13 -4.34 -8.62 8.02
N ASP A 14 -5.03 -9.76 8.04
CA ASP A 14 -5.90 -10.19 6.94
C ASP A 14 -7.02 -9.17 6.68
N ARG A 15 -7.68 -8.69 7.75
CA ARG A 15 -8.70 -7.63 7.64
C ARG A 15 -8.13 -6.30 7.16
N ASN A 16 -6.89 -5.98 7.51
CA ASN A 16 -6.25 -4.77 7.02
C ASN A 16 -5.97 -4.86 5.52
N VAL A 17 -5.41 -5.99 5.05
CA VAL A 17 -5.16 -6.24 3.63
C VAL A 17 -6.46 -6.15 2.83
N GLN A 18 -7.54 -6.83 3.28
CA GLN A 18 -8.82 -6.77 2.59
C GLN A 18 -9.36 -5.35 2.51
N ARG A 19 -9.33 -4.61 3.62
CA ARG A 19 -9.79 -3.21 3.66
C ARG A 19 -8.99 -2.32 2.72
N ASP A 20 -7.68 -2.53 2.61
CA ASP A 20 -6.82 -1.73 1.75
C ASP A 20 -7.13 -2.00 0.27
N VAL A 21 -7.37 -3.27 -0.10
CA VAL A 21 -7.84 -3.65 -1.45
C VAL A 21 -9.18 -2.99 -1.78
N ASP A 22 -10.16 -3.07 -0.87
CA ASP A 22 -11.49 -2.49 -1.10
C ASP A 22 -11.41 -0.97 -1.31
N LYS A 23 -10.56 -0.29 -0.55
CA LYS A 23 -10.35 1.17 -0.67
C LYS A 23 -9.63 1.55 -1.96
N GLU A 24 -8.59 0.81 -2.32
CA GLU A 24 -7.87 1.04 -3.57
C GLU A 24 -8.81 0.90 -4.76
N GLN A 25 -9.63 -0.17 -4.78
CA GLN A 25 -10.61 -0.38 -5.83
C GLN A 25 -11.65 0.75 -5.88
N ALA A 26 -12.19 1.18 -4.75
CA ALA A 26 -13.16 2.27 -4.71
C ALA A 26 -12.59 3.60 -5.24
N LEU A 27 -11.31 3.88 -4.99
CA LEU A 27 -10.64 5.05 -5.54
C LEU A 27 -10.44 4.93 -7.05
N VAL A 28 -10.00 3.76 -7.53
CA VAL A 28 -9.84 3.48 -8.97
C VAL A 28 -11.17 3.59 -9.71
N ASP A 29 -12.25 3.03 -9.15
CA ASP A 29 -13.60 3.11 -9.73
C ASP A 29 -14.13 4.54 -9.79
N ALA A 30 -13.71 5.39 -8.85
CA ALA A 30 -13.98 6.82 -8.85
C ALA A 30 -13.08 7.63 -9.82
N GLY A 31 -12.24 6.95 -10.62
CA GLY A 31 -11.37 7.56 -11.62
C GLY A 31 -10.04 8.09 -11.07
N TRP A 32 -9.69 7.76 -9.82
CA TRP A 32 -8.40 8.14 -9.25
C TRP A 32 -7.31 7.15 -9.64
N ARG A 33 -6.11 7.68 -9.86
CA ARG A 33 -4.90 6.86 -9.94
C ARG A 33 -4.34 6.69 -8.53
N VAL A 34 -4.17 5.44 -8.10
CA VAL A 34 -3.68 5.09 -6.76
C VAL A 34 -2.25 4.56 -6.86
N LEU A 35 -1.41 4.92 -5.87
CA LEU A 35 -0.09 4.35 -5.69
C LEU A 35 0.14 4.12 -4.20
N THR A 36 0.40 2.88 -3.81
CA THR A 36 0.80 2.54 -2.45
C THR A 36 2.30 2.67 -2.26
N VAL A 37 2.72 3.46 -1.28
CA VAL A 37 4.13 3.60 -0.86
C VAL A 37 4.30 3.00 0.53
N TRP A 38 5.16 1.98 0.65
CA TRP A 38 5.48 1.33 1.91
C TRP A 38 6.61 2.06 2.66
N GLU A 39 6.61 1.98 3.99
CA GLU A 39 7.65 2.59 4.83
C GLU A 39 9.07 2.11 4.46
N CYS A 40 9.24 0.85 4.04
CA CYS A 40 10.55 0.36 3.61
C CYS A 40 11.04 1.04 2.32
N GLU A 41 10.14 1.49 1.45
CA GLU A 41 10.47 2.18 0.21
C GLU A 41 10.93 3.62 0.48
N THR A 42 10.43 4.25 1.55
CA THR A 42 10.86 5.59 1.95
C THR A 42 12.29 5.64 2.49
N ARG A 43 12.95 4.48 2.66
CA ARG A 43 14.36 4.41 3.05
C ARG A 43 15.33 4.70 1.89
N SER A 44 14.86 4.61 0.65
CA SER A 44 15.63 4.91 -0.56
C SER A 44 14.90 5.97 -1.37
N ILE A 45 15.39 7.21 -1.29
CA ILE A 45 14.80 8.34 -2.03
C ILE A 45 14.87 8.10 -3.54
N GLU A 46 15.95 7.51 -4.04
CA GLU A 46 16.12 7.21 -5.47
C GLU A 46 15.04 6.23 -5.96
N THR A 47 14.90 5.09 -5.30
CA THR A 47 13.88 4.08 -5.65
C THR A 47 12.46 4.63 -5.52
N LEU A 48 12.18 5.41 -4.47
CA LEU A 48 10.89 6.06 -4.30
C LEU A 48 10.62 7.08 -5.42
N THR A 49 11.63 7.84 -5.83
CA THR A 49 11.52 8.83 -6.90
C THR A 49 11.20 8.17 -8.24
N GLU A 50 11.89 7.07 -8.60
CA GLU A 50 11.61 6.31 -9.82
C GLU A 50 10.18 5.74 -9.82
N LYS A 51 9.74 5.22 -8.68
CA LYS A 51 8.37 4.71 -8.51
C LYS A 51 7.34 5.83 -8.72
N LEU A 52 7.54 7.00 -8.11
CA LEU A 52 6.64 8.15 -8.27
C LEU A 52 6.62 8.68 -9.70
N GLN A 53 7.79 8.76 -10.35
CA GLN A 53 7.90 9.23 -11.74
C GLN A 53 7.17 8.29 -12.71
N SER A 54 7.42 6.98 -12.64
CA SER A 54 6.70 6.00 -13.46
C SER A 54 5.19 6.00 -13.20
N ALA A 55 4.80 6.30 -11.97
CA ALA A 55 3.41 6.30 -11.54
C ALA A 55 2.66 7.61 -11.77
N PHE A 56 3.28 8.76 -12.08
CA PHE A 56 2.52 10.01 -12.22
C PHE A 56 3.07 11.03 -13.22
N VAL A 57 4.28 10.84 -13.74
CA VAL A 57 4.90 11.76 -14.69
C VAL A 57 4.78 11.17 -16.10
N PRO A 58 4.12 11.84 -17.07
CA PRO A 58 4.17 11.42 -18.46
C PRO A 58 5.60 11.53 -18.98
N ARG A 59 6.04 10.52 -19.75
CA ARG A 59 7.36 10.51 -20.39
C ARG A 59 7.47 11.57 -21.47
#